data_AF-A0A662SC75-F1
#
_entry.id   AF-A0A662SC75-F1
#
_cell.length_a   1.000
_cell.length_b   1.000
_cell.length_c   1.000
_cell.angle_alpha   90.00
_cell.angle_beta   90.00
_cell.angle_gamma   90.00
#
_symmetry.space_group_name_H-M   'P 1'
#
loop_
_entity.id
_entity.type
_entity.pdbx_description
1 polymer ?
#
loop_
_entity_poly.entity_id
_entity_poly.type
_entity_poly.pdbx_seq_one_letter_code
_entity_poly.pdbx_strand_id
1 'polypeptide(L)'
;MQDVKDKINDMLADSISSIRFQGAFLIPIITGTVVGLGEITSNLLVRIGEQVASIMQMGSVGGVGYVGEFLNIQGALQPSFLQLVVGIYVLLSCLTLGMFVGGLQDGWDRMAMYENMGSTILFGTLTYVISAALVAVMFGGLAQSVI
;
A
#
# COMPACT_ATOMS: atom_id res chain seq x y z
N MET A 1 32.09 -5.49 30.95
CA MET A 1 31.15 -6.46 30.32
C MET A 1 29.69 -6.01 30.44
N GLN A 2 29.28 -5.38 31.54
CA GLN A 2 27.95 -4.74 31.65
C GLN A 2 27.75 -3.63 30.60
N ASP A 3 28.72 -2.73 30.39
CA ASP A 3 28.57 -1.62 29.42
C ASP A 3 28.31 -2.09 27.97
N VAL A 4 28.86 -3.25 27.60
CA VAL A 4 28.65 -3.84 26.27
C VAL A 4 27.24 -4.42 26.17
N LYS A 5 26.77 -5.07 27.24
CA LYS A 5 25.43 -5.65 27.31
C LYS A 5 24.35 -4.56 27.32
N ASP A 6 24.62 -3.46 28.03
CA ASP A 6 23.72 -2.30 28.09
C ASP A 6 23.65 -1.59 26.73
N LYS A 7 24.79 -1.39 26.04
CA LYS A 7 24.80 -0.88 24.67
C LYS A 7 24.05 -1.77 23.67
N ILE A 8 24.19 -3.09 23.80
CA ILE A 8 23.47 -4.03 22.93
C ILE A 8 21.96 -3.92 23.18
N ASN A 9 21.53 -3.85 24.44
CA ASN A 9 20.12 -3.66 24.79
C ASN A 9 19.57 -2.32 24.30
N ASP A 10 20.35 -1.25 24.40
CA ASP A 10 19.94 0.09 23.94
C ASP A 10 19.75 0.13 22.42
N MET A 11 20.69 -0.43 21.65
CA MET A 11 20.56 -0.54 20.19
C MET A 11 19.39 -1.44 19.77
N LEU A 12 19.12 -2.51 20.52
CA LEU A 12 17.96 -3.38 20.29
C LEU A 12 16.65 -2.64 20.59
N ALA A 13 16.58 -1.91 21.71
CA ALA A 13 15.41 -1.14 22.09
C ALA A 13 15.05 -0.09 21.03
N ASP A 14 16.05 0.65 20.53
CA ASP A 14 15.87 1.61 19.43
C ASP A 14 15.39 0.93 18.15
N SER A 15 15.97 -0.23 17.81
CA SER A 15 15.57 -1.00 16.63
C SER A 15 14.12 -1.51 16.74
N ILE A 16 13.72 -2.02 17.91
CA ILE A 16 12.35 -2.50 18.17
C ILE A 16 11.36 -1.36 18.07
N SER A 17 11.69 -0.20 18.65
CA SER A 17 10.87 1.01 18.57
C SER A 17 10.65 1.43 17.11
N SER A 18 11.72 1.42 16.31
CA SER A 18 11.65 1.72 14.88
C SER A 18 10.78 0.72 14.11
N ILE A 19 10.94 -0.59 14.36
CA ILE A 19 10.13 -1.65 13.73
C ILE A 19 8.64 -1.51 14.08
N ARG A 20 8.32 -1.19 15.34
CA ARG A 20 6.94 -0.93 15.78
C ARG A 20 6.34 0.27 15.05
N PHE A 21 7.06 1.38 14.99
CA PHE A 21 6.60 2.58 14.28
C PHE A 21 6.40 2.32 12.78
N GLN A 22 7.32 1.58 12.16
CA GLN A 22 7.21 1.20 10.76
C GLN A 22 5.97 0.35 10.49
N GLY A 23 5.75 -0.69 11.29
CA GLY A 23 4.64 -1.65 11.12
C GLY A 23 3.27 -1.11 11.46
N ALA A 24 3.17 -0.24 12.48
CA ALA A 24 1.89 0.28 12.94
C ALA A 24 1.44 1.54 12.19
N PHE A 25 2.38 2.32 11.63
CA PHE A 25 2.09 3.67 11.12
C PHE A 25 2.61 3.93 9.70
N LEU A 26 3.92 3.85 9.48
CA LEU A 26 4.50 4.23 8.18
C LEU A 26 4.04 3.33 7.03
N ILE A 27 4.10 2.01 7.19
CA ILE A 27 3.73 1.05 6.13
C ILE A 27 2.26 1.23 5.72
N PRO A 28 1.28 1.27 6.63
CA PRO A 28 -0.11 1.56 6.29
C PRO A 28 -0.32 2.88 5.53
N ILE A 29 0.42 3.94 5.86
CA ILE A 29 0.29 5.26 5.21
C ILE A 29 0.87 5.25 3.79
N ILE A 30 2.07 4.71 3.63
CA ILE A 30 2.75 4.65 2.34
C ILE A 30 1.93 3.79 1.37
N THR A 31 1.49 2.62 1.82
CA THR A 31 0.68 1.70 1.00
C THR A 31 -0.68 2.28 0.64
N GLY A 32 -1.35 2.97 1.58
CA GLY A 32 -2.57 3.73 1.28
C GLY A 32 -2.35 4.77 0.19
N THR A 33 -1.25 5.52 0.25
CA THR A 33 -0.89 6.53 -0.77
C THR A 33 -0.64 5.89 -2.14
N VAL A 34 0.08 4.77 -2.19
CA VAL A 34 0.37 4.04 -3.43
C VAL A 34 -0.90 3.59 -4.13
N VAL A 35 -1.90 3.11 -3.38
CA VAL A 35 -3.21 2.73 -3.95
C VAL A 35 -3.90 3.93 -4.57
N GLY A 36 -4.00 5.06 -3.86
CA GLY A 36 -4.67 6.25 -4.37
C GLY A 36 -4.00 6.83 -5.62
N LEU A 37 -2.67 6.85 -5.63
CA LEU A 37 -1.92 7.25 -6.83
C LEU A 37 -2.10 6.25 -7.98
N GLY A 38 -2.16 4.96 -7.68
CA GLY A 38 -2.47 3.91 -8.66
C GLY A 38 -3.84 4.09 -9.30
N GLU A 39 -4.85 4.45 -8.51
CA GLU A 39 -6.19 4.72 -9.00
C GLU A 39 -6.24 5.96 -9.92
N ILE A 40 -5.59 7.06 -9.53
CA ILE A 40 -5.53 8.26 -10.36
C ILE A 40 -4.79 8.01 -11.67
N THR A 41 -3.65 7.33 -11.59
CA THR A 41 -2.83 7.04 -12.78
C THR A 41 -3.59 6.12 -13.75
N SER A 42 -4.31 5.12 -13.24
CA SER A 42 -5.19 4.28 -14.06
C SER A 42 -6.33 5.09 -14.71
N ASN A 43 -7.05 5.91 -13.93
CA ASN A 43 -8.13 6.76 -14.45
C ASN A 43 -7.63 7.77 -15.50
N LEU A 44 -6.44 8.32 -15.30
CA LEU A 44 -5.79 9.23 -16.25
C LEU A 44 -5.48 8.51 -17.57
N LEU A 45 -4.93 7.29 -17.52
CA LEU A 45 -4.63 6.49 -18.70
C LEU A 45 -5.89 6.14 -19.50
N VAL A 46 -6.98 5.79 -18.83
CA VAL A 46 -8.29 5.52 -19.47
C VAL A 46 -8.77 6.76 -20.23
N ARG A 47 -8.74 7.94 -19.60
CA ARG A 47 -9.17 9.20 -20.23
C ARG A 47 -8.29 9.58 -21.42
N ILE A 48 -6.98 9.38 -21.34
CA ILE A 48 -6.07 9.60 -22.48
C ILE A 48 -6.43 8.63 -23.62
N GLY A 49 -6.73 7.36 -23.30
CA GLY A 49 -7.20 6.37 -24.27
C GLY A 49 -8.47 6.81 -24.98
N GLU A 50 -9.47 7.31 -24.25
CA GLU A 50 -10.72 7.85 -24.79
C GLU A 50 -10.51 9.09 -25.67
N GLN A 51 -9.67 10.03 -25.23
CA GLN A 51 -9.33 11.22 -26.01
C GLN A 51 -8.62 10.88 -27.31
N VAL A 52 -7.66 9.95 -27.28
CA VAL A 52 -6.98 9.47 -28.48
C VAL A 52 -7.97 8.73 -29.40
N ALA A 53 -8.84 7.88 -28.86
CA ALA A 53 -9.85 7.18 -29.65
C ALA A 53 -10.85 8.14 -30.33
N SER A 54 -11.28 9.20 -29.64
CA SER A 54 -12.19 10.21 -30.21
C SER A 54 -11.55 11.04 -31.33
N ILE A 55 -10.25 11.39 -31.20
CA ILE A 55 -9.49 12.06 -32.27
C ILE A 55 -9.29 11.11 -33.46
N MET A 56 -9.01 9.83 -33.21
CA MET A 56 -8.82 8.82 -34.25
C MET A 56 -10.12 8.47 -35.00
N GLN A 57 -11.29 8.57 -34.36
CA GLN A 57 -12.58 8.40 -35.05
C GLN A 57 -12.91 9.54 -36.03
N MET A 58 -12.38 10.75 -35.83
CA MET A 58 -12.51 11.86 -36.80
C MET A 58 -11.55 11.74 -37.99
N GLY A 59 -10.49 10.94 -37.87
CA GLY A 59 -9.51 10.69 -38.94
C GLY A 59 -9.71 9.31 -39.56
N SER A 60 -10.54 9.20 -40.58
CA SER A 60 -10.77 7.96 -41.35
C SER A 60 -9.52 7.51 -42.10
N VAL A 61 -8.57 6.83 -41.43
CA VAL A 61 -7.43 6.15 -42.08
C VAL A 61 -7.04 4.87 -41.33
N GLY A 62 -7.57 3.73 -41.81
CA GLY A 62 -6.83 2.50 -42.15
C GLY A 62 -5.89 1.78 -41.17
N GLY A 63 -5.65 2.24 -39.94
CA GLY A 63 -4.71 1.62 -38.99
C GLY A 63 -5.31 1.26 -37.62
N VAL A 64 -6.62 1.42 -37.47
CA VAL A 64 -7.33 1.53 -36.18
C VAL A 64 -7.38 0.22 -35.38
N GLY A 65 -7.16 -0.94 -36.01
CA GLY A 65 -7.19 -2.25 -35.33
C GLY A 65 -6.08 -2.43 -34.28
N TYR A 66 -4.86 -1.99 -34.58
CA TYR A 66 -3.69 -2.23 -33.72
C TYR A 66 -3.59 -1.28 -32.53
N VAL A 67 -4.06 -0.03 -32.68
CA VAL A 67 -4.09 0.93 -31.57
C VAL A 67 -5.25 0.61 -30.62
N GLY A 68 -6.39 0.15 -31.16
CA GLY A 68 -7.51 -0.35 -30.38
C GLY A 68 -7.13 -1.57 -29.53
N GLU A 69 -6.37 -2.53 -30.07
CA GLU A 69 -5.86 -3.68 -29.31
C GLU A 69 -4.78 -3.29 -28.28
N PHE A 70 -3.90 -2.33 -28.58
CA PHE A 70 -2.93 -1.82 -27.60
C PHE A 70 -3.61 -1.11 -26.42
N LEU A 71 -4.72 -0.41 -26.67
CA LEU A 71 -5.58 0.16 -25.63
C LEU A 71 -6.46 -0.90 -24.95
N ASN A 72 -6.83 -1.99 -25.61
CA ASN A 72 -7.59 -3.10 -25.01
C ASN A 72 -6.72 -3.94 -24.04
N ILE A 73 -5.40 -3.99 -24.26
CA ILE A 73 -4.44 -4.57 -23.30
C ILE A 73 -4.34 -3.72 -22.01
N GLN A 74 -4.92 -2.51 -21.95
CA GLN A 74 -5.11 -1.76 -20.68
C GLN A 74 -6.09 -2.41 -19.70
N GLY A 75 -6.70 -3.56 -20.05
CA GLY A 75 -7.33 -4.43 -19.04
C GLY A 75 -6.37 -4.88 -17.92
N ALA A 76 -5.06 -4.68 -18.07
CA ALA A 76 -4.03 -5.08 -17.12
C ALA A 76 -3.85 -4.16 -15.90
N LEU A 77 -4.50 -2.99 -15.82
CA LEU A 77 -4.31 -2.06 -14.69
C LEU A 77 -5.63 -1.61 -14.07
N GLN A 78 -6.54 -2.57 -13.86
CA GLN A 78 -7.72 -2.32 -13.06
C GLN A 78 -7.29 -2.00 -11.62
N PRO A 79 -7.63 -0.81 -11.07
CA PRO A 79 -7.21 -0.39 -9.73
C PRO A 79 -7.62 -1.38 -8.64
N SER A 80 -8.68 -2.17 -8.88
CA SER A 80 -9.15 -3.23 -8.00
C SER A 80 -8.11 -4.34 -7.77
N PHE A 81 -7.35 -4.74 -8.79
CA PHE A 81 -6.27 -5.73 -8.63
C PHE A 81 -5.11 -5.15 -7.83
N LEU A 82 -4.75 -3.88 -8.06
CA LEU A 82 -3.71 -3.19 -7.31
C LEU A 82 -4.10 -3.08 -5.83
N GLN A 83 -5.35 -2.71 -5.55
CA GLN A 83 -5.87 -2.62 -4.19
C GLN A 83 -5.82 -3.96 -3.45
N LEU A 84 -6.16 -5.07 -4.12
CA LEU A 84 -6.13 -6.40 -3.53
C LEU A 84 -4.70 -6.84 -3.20
N VAL A 85 -3.75 -6.66 -4.12
CA VAL A 85 -2.34 -7.02 -3.92
C VAL A 85 -1.72 -6.20 -2.79
N VAL A 86 -1.97 -4.89 -2.77
CA VAL A 86 -1.45 -4.00 -1.72
C VAL A 86 -2.09 -4.30 -0.37
N GLY A 87 -3.39 -4.61 -0.31
CA GLY A 87 -4.06 -5.00 0.92
C GLY A 87 -3.46 -6.26 1.56
N ILE A 88 -3.17 -7.29 0.76
CA ILE A 88 -2.49 -8.51 1.22
C ILE A 88 -1.06 -8.18 1.70
N TYR A 89 -0.34 -7.34 0.96
CA TYR A 89 1.02 -6.91 1.32
C TYR A 89 1.07 -6.23 2.70
N VAL A 90 0.11 -5.35 3.00
CA VAL A 90 0.02 -4.68 4.31
C VAL A 90 -0.18 -5.69 5.42
N LEU A 91 -1.10 -6.64 5.23
CA LEU A 91 -1.40 -7.67 6.22
C LEU A 91 -0.16 -8.54 6.51
N LEU A 92 0.53 -9.01 5.46
CA LEU A 92 1.76 -9.80 5.60
C LEU A 92 2.90 -9.01 6.25
N SER A 93 3.02 -7.71 5.95
CA SER A 93 4.05 -6.85 6.54
C SER A 93 3.81 -6.63 8.03
N CYS A 94 2.58 -6.32 8.45
CA CYS A 94 2.24 -6.17 9.87
C CYS A 94 2.45 -7.48 10.64
N LEU A 95 2.12 -8.63 10.06
CA LEU A 95 2.33 -9.94 10.66
C LEU A 95 3.83 -10.22 10.87
N THR A 96 4.65 -9.95 9.86
CA THR A 96 6.11 -10.14 9.92
C THR A 96 6.74 -9.24 10.99
N LEU A 97 6.35 -7.97 11.06
CA LEU A 97 6.88 -7.02 12.04
C LEU A 97 6.42 -7.34 13.46
N GLY A 98 5.18 -7.80 13.64
CA GLY A 98 4.67 -8.29 14.92
C GLY A 98 5.48 -9.48 15.45
N MET A 99 5.87 -10.41 14.57
CA MET A 99 6.76 -11.51 14.93
C MET A 99 8.15 -11.02 15.33
N PHE A 100 8.74 -10.07 14.60
CA PHE A 100 10.06 -9.52 14.95
C PHE A 100 10.06 -8.79 16.29
N VAL A 101 9.02 -8.00 16.56
CA VAL A 101 8.88 -7.29 17.84
C VAL A 101 8.74 -8.27 19.00
N GLY A 102 7.83 -9.25 18.90
CA GLY A 102 7.65 -10.25 19.96
C GLY A 102 8.90 -11.10 20.20
N GLY A 103 9.60 -11.48 19.12
CA GLY A 103 10.85 -12.23 19.20
C GLY A 103 12.02 -11.45 19.82
N LEU A 104 12.09 -10.13 19.61
CA LEU A 104 13.14 -9.29 20.20
C LEU A 104 12.86 -8.87 21.66
N GLN A 105 11.59 -8.75 22.07
CA GLN A 105 11.23 -8.19 23.39
C GLN A 105 11.02 -9.25 24.48
N ASP A 106 10.23 -10.28 24.19
CA ASP A 106 9.78 -11.25 25.20
C ASP A 106 10.57 -12.57 25.18
N GLY A 107 11.48 -12.73 24.21
CA GLY A 107 12.05 -14.03 23.88
C GLY A 107 10.99 -14.98 23.31
N TRP A 108 11.35 -16.24 23.05
CA TRP A 108 10.46 -17.25 22.42
C TRP A 108 9.28 -17.71 23.31
N ASP A 109 8.74 -16.85 24.17
CA ASP A 109 7.47 -17.11 24.84
C ASP A 109 6.32 -16.93 23.83
N ARG A 110 5.70 -18.06 23.49
CA ARG A 110 4.63 -18.11 22.48
C ARG A 110 3.41 -17.30 22.91
N MET A 111 3.10 -17.18 24.21
CA MET A 111 1.86 -16.56 24.66
C MET A 111 1.90 -15.03 24.49
N ALA A 112 2.98 -14.38 24.92
CA ALA A 112 3.19 -12.94 24.76
C ALA A 112 3.37 -12.53 23.29
N MET A 113 3.99 -13.38 22.48
CA MET A 113 4.17 -13.15 21.04
C MET A 113 2.85 -13.09 20.27
N TYR A 114 1.86 -13.95 20.61
CA TYR A 114 0.54 -13.92 19.97
C TYR A 114 -0.29 -12.70 20.39
N GLU A 115 -0.18 -12.23 21.62
CA GLU A 115 -0.85 -11.01 22.10
C GLU A 115 -0.27 -9.76 21.43
N ASN A 116 1.06 -9.67 21.36
CA ASN A 116 1.76 -8.58 20.67
C ASN A 116 1.49 -8.60 19.15
N MET A 117 1.46 -9.78 18.52
CA MET A 117 1.05 -9.92 17.10
C MET A 117 -0.39 -9.48 16.89
N GLY A 118 -1.31 -9.92 17.73
CA GLY A 118 -2.73 -9.58 17.64
C GLY A 118 -2.95 -8.07 17.74
N SER A 119 -2.37 -7.43 18.75
CA SER A 119 -2.45 -5.98 18.93
C SER A 119 -1.83 -5.21 17.75
N THR A 120 -0.66 -5.64 17.27
CA THR A 120 0.03 -5.02 16.13
C THR A 120 -0.76 -5.16 14.82
N ILE A 121 -1.37 -6.33 14.57
CA ILE A 121 -2.20 -6.57 13.38
C ILE A 121 -3.49 -5.75 13.45
N LEU A 122 -4.14 -5.69 14.61
CA LEU A 122 -5.39 -4.97 14.80
C LEU A 122 -5.16 -3.45 14.64
N PHE A 123 -4.10 -2.91 15.25
CA PHE A 123 -3.71 -1.51 15.03
C PHE A 123 -3.29 -1.25 13.58
N GLY A 124 -2.43 -2.10 12.99
CA GLY A 124 -1.93 -1.92 11.62
C GLY A 124 -3.06 -1.97 10.57
N THR A 125 -4.03 -2.85 10.75
CA THR A 125 -5.20 -2.94 9.86
C THR A 125 -6.11 -1.72 10.02
N LEU A 126 -6.34 -1.26 11.27
CA LEU A 126 -7.13 -0.06 11.53
C LEU A 126 -6.48 1.18 10.90
N THR A 127 -5.17 1.35 11.07
CA THR A 127 -4.40 2.44 10.46
C THR A 127 -4.47 2.38 8.92
N TYR A 128 -4.44 1.19 8.33
CA TYR A 128 -4.57 1.01 6.88
C TYR A 128 -5.96 1.39 6.36
N VAL A 129 -7.02 1.00 7.05
CA VAL A 129 -8.39 1.39 6.65
C VAL A 129 -8.56 2.92 6.72
N ILE A 130 -8.02 3.56 7.76
CA ILE A 130 -8.07 5.03 7.91
C ILE A 130 -7.22 5.72 6.84
N SER A 131 -6.00 5.23 6.56
CA SER A 131 -5.13 5.83 5.54
C SER A 131 -5.72 5.68 4.14
N ALA A 132 -6.24 4.51 3.80
CA ALA A 132 -6.90 4.26 2.52
C ALA A 132 -8.17 5.13 2.36
N ALA A 133 -8.98 5.27 3.42
CA ALA A 133 -10.16 6.13 3.40
C ALA A 133 -9.81 7.62 3.23
N LEU A 134 -8.79 8.11 3.94
CA LEU A 134 -8.30 9.49 3.80
C LEU A 134 -7.82 9.78 2.38
N VAL A 135 -6.99 8.89 1.84
CA VAL A 135 -6.47 9.00 0.47
C VAL A 135 -7.63 8.95 -0.54
N ALA A 136 -8.58 8.04 -0.39
CA ALA A 136 -9.76 7.97 -1.24
C ALA A 136 -10.61 9.25 -1.21
N VAL A 137 -10.78 9.89 -0.04
CA VAL A 137 -11.49 11.18 0.07
C VAL A 137 -10.70 12.32 -0.57
N MET A 138 -9.39 12.42 -0.30
CA MET A 138 -8.54 13.48 -0.85
C MET A 138 -8.46 13.41 -2.38
N PHE A 139 -8.30 12.20 -2.93
CA PHE A 139 -8.11 12.02 -4.37
C PHE A 139 -9.41 11.74 -5.13
N GLY A 140 -10.43 11.18 -4.48
CA GLY A 140 -11.78 11.12 -5.05
C GLY A 140 -12.39 12.51 -5.26
N GLY A 141 -12.10 13.45 -4.34
CA GLY A 141 -12.44 14.86 -4.53
C GLY A 141 -11.72 15.52 -5.72
N LEU A 142 -10.44 15.18 -5.94
CA LEU A 142 -9.66 15.65 -7.10
C LEU A 142 -10.16 15.04 -8.42
N ALA A 143 -10.57 13.78 -8.42
CA ALA A 143 -11.15 13.14 -9.60
C ALA A 143 -12.48 13.76 -10.01
N GLN A 144 -13.23 14.37 -9.09
CA GLN A 144 -14.43 15.16 -9.38
C GLN A 144 -14.13 16.62 -9.76
N SER A 145 -13.05 17.23 -9.25
CA SER A 145 -12.71 18.63 -9.54
C SER A 145 -11.97 18.83 -10.86
N VAL A 146 -11.38 17.76 -11.43
CA VAL A 146 -10.77 17.74 -12.77
C VAL A 146 -11.81 17.31 -13.83
N ILE A 147 -13.09 17.21 -13.46
CA ILE A 147 -14.25 17.12 -14.36
C ILE A 147 -14.68 18.54 -14.73
#